data_AF-A0A259PWL1-F1
#
_entry.id   AF-A0A259PWL1-F1
#
_cell.length_a   1.000
_cell.length_b   1.000
_cell.length_c   1.000
_cell.angle_alpha   90.00
_cell.angle_beta   90.00
_cell.angle_gamma   90.00
#
_symmetry.space_group_name_H-M   'P 1'
#
loop_
_entity.id
_entity.type
_entity.pdbx_description
1 polymer ?
#
loop_
_entity_poly.entity_id
_entity_poly.type
_entity_poly.pdbx_seq_one_letter_code
_entity_poly.pdbx_strand_id
1 'polypeptide(L)'
;LTTPSSTTLLHDARLRWTPTALWQRTLHIQNLSAQRIDVTPTQATASTGAPQLPASLRLPLRIDIDHLAVGALQIGPPGALRSYGSLSGQMHYDQGRYRAQFTALTPWAHAQLSASLGDAAPYALQASLSATHIGLPGKAAERNAADLRARGALRDFTLDGTLQMDAARARLQARLTPFDATPLRSARLSSNALDPSAFAAGLPRAALNVQLDLGPSSAQRLVGSLRVRNTLPGPIDQQRLPLHSLSATLAGDAQQASAHDLLIDLGAGGQIRGTLHWAQPELQARLQVAQLNARALDGKLAATRLSGPVVIDASAQQQSVQATLSQPGWDVRVQAQRQGDTVHLRQLLLSALGGRLEASGTLSTAGTQAFELSARLRQFNPAQFGAYPQAALNADLTASGALTRRQAKLALQLAPSVWRGHTFTGHARLALDPQRLWDVDAALTLGAN
;
A
#
# COMPACT_ATOMS: atom_id res chain seq x y z
N LEU A 1 13.03 27.93 1.26
CA LEU A 1 13.66 27.63 -0.05
C LEU A 1 12.60 27.10 -0.98
N THR A 2 12.34 27.75 -2.10
CA THR A 2 11.35 27.29 -3.08
C THR A 2 12.08 26.90 -4.34
N THR A 3 12.04 25.62 -4.70
CA THR A 3 12.45 25.11 -6.00
C THR A 3 11.20 24.90 -6.87
N PRO A 4 11.34 24.75 -8.19
CA PRO A 4 10.21 24.40 -9.05
C PRO A 4 9.46 23.13 -8.56
N SER A 5 10.19 22.17 -7.99
CA SER A 5 9.67 20.87 -7.56
C SER A 5 9.25 20.77 -6.08
N SER A 6 9.62 21.74 -5.24
CA SER A 6 9.25 21.72 -3.82
C SER A 6 9.40 23.06 -3.11
N THR A 7 8.54 23.29 -2.12
CA THR A 7 8.73 24.33 -1.10
C THR A 7 9.29 23.70 0.17
N THR A 8 10.44 24.16 0.62
CA THR A 8 11.09 23.73 1.87
C THR A 8 11.08 24.86 2.89
N LEU A 9 10.46 24.64 4.04
CA LEU A 9 10.43 25.57 5.17
C LEU A 9 11.30 25.03 6.31
N LEU A 10 12.19 25.86 6.84
CA LEU A 10 13.04 25.54 7.97
C LEU A 10 12.52 26.32 9.18
N HIS A 11 12.21 25.61 10.26
CA HIS A 11 11.81 26.20 11.54
C HIS A 11 12.98 26.16 12.51
N ASP A 12 13.22 27.29 13.17
CA ASP A 12 14.26 27.47 14.18
C ASP A 12 15.66 27.05 13.70
N ALA A 13 16.00 27.51 12.49
CA ALA A 13 17.31 27.24 11.89
C ALA A 13 18.42 28.03 12.60
N ARG A 14 19.52 27.34 12.92
CA ARG A 14 20.74 27.92 13.49
C ARG A 14 21.93 27.52 12.63
N LEU A 15 22.74 28.51 12.28
CA LEU A 15 23.98 28.34 11.54
C LEU A 15 25.12 28.96 12.34
N ARG A 16 26.13 28.15 12.66
CA ARG A 16 27.41 28.60 13.21
C ARG A 16 28.51 28.15 12.25
N TRP A 17 29.28 29.09 11.74
CA TRP A 17 30.32 28.85 10.74
C TRP A 17 31.53 29.73 11.02
N THR A 18 32.67 29.42 10.37
CA THR A 18 33.96 30.10 10.55
C THR A 18 34.29 30.90 9.28
N PRO A 19 33.93 32.20 9.19
CA PRO A 19 34.16 32.98 7.97
C PRO A 19 35.64 33.09 7.58
N THR A 20 36.53 33.12 8.57
CA THR A 20 37.98 33.23 8.35
C THR A 20 38.57 32.00 7.63
N ALA A 21 37.91 30.84 7.69
CA ALA A 21 38.35 29.64 6.95
C ALA A 21 38.22 29.79 5.43
N LEU A 22 37.40 30.74 4.94
CA LEU A 22 37.25 31.00 3.51
C LEU A 22 38.56 31.51 2.87
N TRP A 23 39.41 32.21 3.63
CA TRP A 23 40.75 32.61 3.17
C TRP A 23 41.64 31.41 2.83
N GLN A 24 41.36 30.25 3.45
CA GLN A 24 41.99 28.97 3.17
C GLN A 24 41.16 28.11 2.19
N ARG A 25 40.25 28.74 1.43
CA ARG A 25 39.34 28.10 0.48
C ARG A 25 38.46 27.02 1.10
N THR A 26 38.09 27.18 2.38
CA THR A 26 37.29 26.22 3.14
C THR A 26 36.03 26.87 3.68
N LEU A 27 34.87 26.32 3.34
CA LEU A 27 33.61 26.64 3.98
C LEU A 27 33.44 25.73 5.20
N HIS A 28 33.82 26.23 6.38
CA HIS A 28 33.73 25.49 7.63
C HIS A 28 32.47 25.87 8.41
N ILE A 29 31.53 24.93 8.52
CA ILE A 29 30.27 25.02 9.23
C ILE A 29 30.37 24.15 10.49
N GLN A 30 30.51 24.81 11.64
CA GLN A 30 30.63 24.14 12.93
C GLN A 30 29.29 23.55 13.40
N ASN A 31 28.16 24.18 13.06
CA ASN A 31 26.84 23.66 13.36
C ASN A 31 25.81 24.21 12.38
N LEU A 32 25.04 23.32 11.74
CA LEU A 32 23.86 23.62 10.97
C LEU A 32 22.69 22.81 11.51
N SER A 33 21.76 23.45 12.21
CA SER A 33 20.64 22.75 12.83
C SER A 33 19.31 23.39 12.52
N ALA A 34 18.25 22.61 12.36
CA ALA A 34 16.87 23.07 12.32
C ALA A 34 16.01 22.20 13.24
N GLN A 35 15.09 22.81 13.98
CA GLN A 35 14.18 22.02 14.83
C GLN A 35 13.22 21.20 13.97
N ARG A 36 12.73 21.77 12.87
CA ARG A 36 11.85 21.09 11.92
C ARG A 36 12.12 21.56 10.50
N ILE A 37 12.07 20.63 9.55
CA ILE A 37 12.08 20.91 8.11
C ILE A 37 10.80 20.34 7.51
N ASP A 38 10.00 21.21 6.90
CA ASP A 38 8.80 20.82 6.17
C ASP A 38 9.09 20.90 4.67
N VAL A 39 8.97 19.77 3.98
CA VAL A 39 9.11 19.67 2.54
C VAL A 39 7.76 19.41 1.92
N THR A 40 7.28 20.38 1.16
CA THR A 40 6.02 20.34 0.42
C THR A 40 6.34 20.20 -1.07
N PRO A 41 6.18 19.02 -1.68
CA PRO A 41 6.36 18.86 -3.12
C PRO A 41 5.37 19.77 -3.86
N THR A 42 5.87 20.60 -4.79
CA THR A 42 5.02 21.40 -5.68
C THR A 42 4.81 20.59 -6.95
N GLN A 43 3.56 20.42 -7.37
CA GLN A 43 3.17 19.62 -8.56
C GLN A 43 3.73 20.14 -9.90
N ALA A 44 4.59 21.17 -9.90
CA ALA A 44 5.05 21.80 -11.13
C ALA A 44 6.04 20.89 -11.86
N THR A 45 5.51 20.27 -12.93
CA THR A 45 6.22 19.61 -14.04
C THR A 45 7.33 18.67 -13.59
N ALA A 46 6.97 17.40 -13.37
CA ALA A 46 7.95 16.32 -13.39
C ALA A 46 8.79 16.49 -14.67
N SER A 47 10.11 16.67 -14.54
CA SER A 47 11.01 16.68 -15.68
C SER A 47 10.75 15.41 -16.48
N THR A 48 10.27 15.55 -17.73
CA THR A 48 9.74 14.46 -18.55
C THR A 48 10.82 13.55 -19.13
N GLY A 49 12.04 13.56 -18.58
CA GLY A 49 13.17 12.75 -19.03
C GLY A 49 13.96 12.17 -17.86
N ALA A 50 14.74 11.12 -18.15
CA ALA A 50 15.68 10.56 -17.18
C ALA A 50 16.62 11.67 -16.66
N PRO A 51 16.91 11.70 -15.35
CA PRO A 51 17.82 12.69 -14.81
C PRO A 51 19.18 12.56 -15.50
N GLN A 52 19.78 13.69 -15.88
CA GLN A 52 21.09 13.70 -16.52
C GLN A 52 22.20 13.65 -15.48
N LEU A 53 23.24 12.86 -15.74
CA LEU A 53 24.43 12.81 -14.89
C LEU A 53 25.14 14.16 -14.91
N PRO A 54 25.41 14.80 -13.76
CA PRO A 54 26.15 16.06 -13.73
C PRO A 54 27.50 15.94 -14.45
N ALA A 55 27.87 16.99 -15.20
CA ALA A 55 29.15 17.04 -15.92
C ALA A 55 30.36 17.11 -14.98
N SER A 56 30.18 17.65 -13.77
CA SER A 56 31.19 17.71 -12.72
C SER A 56 30.50 17.79 -11.36
N LEU A 57 31.10 17.16 -10.35
CA LEU A 57 30.74 17.34 -8.94
C LEU A 57 31.84 18.09 -8.18
N ARG A 58 32.78 18.74 -8.88
CA ARG A 58 33.86 19.50 -8.25
C ARG A 58 33.31 20.80 -7.66
N LEU A 59 33.59 21.04 -6.39
CA LEU A 59 33.30 22.33 -5.75
C LEU A 59 34.55 23.22 -5.71
N PRO A 60 34.39 24.55 -5.84
CA PRO A 60 35.52 25.50 -5.84
C PRO A 60 36.20 25.67 -4.47
N LEU A 61 35.51 25.24 -3.41
CA LEU A 61 35.91 25.33 -2.00
C LEU A 61 35.84 23.94 -1.37
N ARG A 62 36.69 23.70 -0.37
CA ARG A 62 36.49 22.59 0.58
C ARG A 62 35.25 22.87 1.42
N ILE A 63 34.53 21.83 1.80
CA ILE A 63 33.37 21.96 2.69
C ILE A 63 33.62 21.08 3.91
N ASP A 64 33.48 21.65 5.10
CA ASP A 64 33.52 20.91 6.35
C ASP A 64 32.27 21.26 7.16
N ILE A 65 31.39 20.29 7.35
CA ILE A 65 30.19 20.39 8.17
C ILE A 65 30.36 19.45 9.35
N ASP A 66 30.76 19.99 10.50
CA ASP A 66 31.07 19.22 11.70
C ASP A 66 29.81 18.61 12.32
N HIS A 67 28.70 19.37 12.29
CA HIS A 67 27.43 18.93 12.85
C HIS A 67 26.26 19.49 12.03
N LEU A 68 25.47 18.58 11.48
CA LEU A 68 24.18 18.82 10.85
C LEU A 68 23.11 18.14 11.69
N ALA A 69 22.04 18.84 12.06
CA ALA A 69 20.92 18.25 12.79
C ALA A 69 19.55 18.74 12.32
N VAL A 70 18.61 17.82 12.18
CA VAL A 70 17.21 18.06 11.85
C VAL A 70 16.37 17.34 12.90
N GLY A 71 15.68 18.10 13.76
CA GLY A 71 14.88 17.53 14.84
C GLY A 71 13.65 16.77 14.36
N ALA A 72 13.00 17.26 13.30
CA ALA A 72 11.89 16.59 12.63
C ALA A 72 11.89 16.90 11.13
N LEU A 73 11.98 15.87 10.29
CA LEU A 73 11.74 15.97 8.85
C LEU A 73 10.29 15.61 8.56
N GLN A 74 9.54 16.53 7.96
CA GLN A 74 8.16 16.29 7.56
C GLN A 74 8.00 16.46 6.06
N ILE A 75 7.34 15.51 5.40
CA ILE A 75 7.14 15.53 3.94
C ILE A 75 5.68 15.20 3.63
N GLY A 76 5.07 15.97 2.74
CA GLY A 76 3.69 15.73 2.29
C GLY A 76 3.08 16.93 1.59
N PRO A 77 1.84 16.80 1.08
CA PRO A 77 1.10 17.94 0.56
C PRO A 77 0.75 18.92 1.70
N PRO A 78 0.40 20.18 1.37
CA PRO A 78 -0.03 21.16 2.37
C PRO A 78 -1.15 20.60 3.24
N GLY A 79 -1.01 20.69 4.57
CA GLY A 79 -2.03 20.22 5.53
C GLY A 79 -2.01 18.72 5.85
N ALA A 80 -1.17 17.91 5.18
CA ALA A 80 -1.04 16.47 5.46
C ALA A 80 0.43 16.01 5.47
N LEU A 81 1.30 16.80 6.09
CA LEU A 81 2.71 16.47 6.30
C LEU A 81 2.85 15.23 7.20
N ARG A 82 3.70 14.27 6.80
CA ARG A 82 4.04 13.08 7.60
C ARG A 82 5.43 13.22 8.18
N SER A 83 5.61 12.86 9.44
CA SER A 83 6.92 12.86 10.09
C SER A 83 7.74 11.64 9.68
N TYR A 84 9.00 11.88 9.31
CA TYR A 84 10.02 10.89 9.00
C TYR A 84 11.09 10.78 10.10
N GLY A 85 10.87 11.50 11.21
CA GLY A 85 11.76 11.49 12.37
C GLY A 85 12.91 12.49 12.26
N SER A 86 14.00 12.23 12.98
CA SER A 86 15.15 13.14 13.09
C SER A 86 16.36 12.61 12.32
N LEU A 87 17.23 13.52 11.87
CA LEU A 87 18.51 13.22 11.22
C LEU A 87 19.62 14.03 11.87
N SER A 88 20.78 13.43 12.09
CA SER A 88 21.98 14.16 12.50
C SER A 88 23.23 13.57 11.85
N GLY A 89 24.30 14.34 11.71
CA GLY A 89 25.52 13.82 11.11
C GLY A 89 26.53 14.89 10.72
N GLN A 90 27.44 14.51 9.84
CA GLN A 90 28.53 15.34 9.37
C GLN A 90 28.81 15.06 7.89
N MET A 91 29.40 16.04 7.22
CA MET A 91 29.73 15.95 5.80
C MET A 91 30.99 16.75 5.49
N HIS A 92 31.91 16.13 4.76
CA HIS A 92 33.19 16.71 4.39
C HIS A 92 33.39 16.56 2.88
N TYR A 93 33.93 17.59 2.25
CA TYR A 93 34.41 17.58 0.89
C TYR A 93 35.84 18.09 0.87
N ASP A 94 36.78 17.18 0.68
CA ASP A 94 38.18 17.47 0.49
C ASP A 94 38.80 16.48 -0.50
N GLN A 95 39.97 16.84 -1.06
CA GLN A 95 40.75 15.95 -1.92
C GLN A 95 39.93 15.28 -3.05
N GLY A 96 38.95 16.01 -3.59
CA GLY A 96 38.05 15.54 -4.65
C GLY A 96 37.09 14.42 -4.23
N ARG A 97 36.71 14.35 -2.96
CA ARG A 97 35.80 13.33 -2.43
C ARG A 97 34.86 13.91 -1.39
N TYR A 98 33.58 13.58 -1.54
CA TYR A 98 32.58 13.74 -0.49
C TYR A 98 32.64 12.56 0.47
N ARG A 99 32.60 12.83 1.77
CA ARG A 99 32.39 11.83 2.83
C ARG A 99 31.27 12.31 3.72
N ALA A 100 30.33 11.42 4.02
CA ALA A 100 29.17 11.74 4.84
C ALA A 100 28.91 10.62 5.85
N GLN A 101 28.54 11.02 7.06
CA GLN A 101 28.09 10.11 8.11
C GLN A 101 26.83 10.68 8.72
N PHE A 102 25.76 9.89 8.73
CA PHE A 102 24.47 10.34 9.23
C PHE A 102 23.82 9.26 10.10
N THR A 103 23.14 9.70 11.16
CA THR A 103 22.24 8.88 11.96
C THR A 103 20.83 9.43 11.82
N ALA A 104 19.87 8.55 11.54
CA ALA A 104 18.46 8.87 11.46
C ALA A 104 17.68 8.06 12.50
N LEU A 105 16.76 8.72 13.21
CA LEU A 105 15.79 8.09 14.11
C LEU A 105 14.42 8.29 13.46
N THR A 106 13.92 7.27 12.78
CA THR A 106 12.62 7.31 12.09
C THR A 106 11.56 6.59 12.94
N PRO A 107 10.26 6.75 12.64
CA PRO A 107 9.21 6.00 13.32
C PRO A 107 9.30 4.46 13.18
N TRP A 108 10.15 3.98 12.27
CA TRP A 108 10.20 2.56 11.85
C TRP A 108 11.61 1.97 11.88
N ALA A 109 12.66 2.76 12.12
CA ALA A 109 14.04 2.28 12.23
C ALA A 109 14.98 3.34 12.84
N HIS A 110 16.05 2.89 13.49
CA HIS A 110 17.23 3.70 13.76
C HIS A 110 18.31 3.32 12.76
N ALA A 111 18.75 4.26 11.93
CA ALA A 111 19.66 4.00 10.83
C ALA A 111 20.95 4.81 10.93
N GLN A 112 22.08 4.21 10.54
CA GLN A 112 23.37 4.85 10.40
C GLN A 112 23.88 4.67 8.98
N LEU A 113 24.13 5.78 8.30
CA LEU A 113 24.66 5.86 6.95
C LEU A 113 26.11 6.32 7.02
N SER A 114 26.99 5.66 6.26
CA SER A 114 28.31 6.15 5.89
C SER A 114 28.44 6.10 4.38
N ALA A 115 28.81 7.21 3.76
CA ALA A 115 28.90 7.32 2.30
C ALA A 115 30.17 8.06 1.88
N SER A 116 30.72 7.67 0.72
CA SER A 116 31.75 8.41 0.02
C SER A 116 31.44 8.47 -1.47
N LEU A 117 31.69 9.62 -2.08
CA LEU A 117 31.45 9.88 -3.50
C LEU A 117 32.63 10.67 -4.08
N GLY A 118 33.25 10.15 -5.14
CA GLY A 118 34.27 10.88 -5.89
C GLY A 118 33.66 12.03 -6.69
N ASP A 119 34.41 13.13 -6.84
CA ASP A 119 33.97 14.36 -7.51
C ASP A 119 34.16 14.35 -9.04
N ALA A 120 34.91 13.37 -9.53
CA ALA A 120 35.28 13.20 -10.93
C ALA A 120 34.76 11.86 -11.46
N ALA A 121 34.39 11.83 -12.74
CA ALA A 121 33.94 10.63 -13.43
C ALA A 121 34.98 9.49 -13.26
N PRO A 122 34.56 8.25 -12.95
CA PRO A 122 33.19 7.73 -13.00
C PRO A 122 32.33 8.01 -11.75
N TYR A 123 32.75 8.94 -10.87
CA TYR A 123 32.08 9.28 -9.61
C TYR A 123 31.96 8.04 -8.72
N ALA A 124 33.12 7.53 -8.27
CA ALA A 124 33.18 6.33 -7.45
C ALA A 124 32.32 6.49 -6.19
N LEU A 125 31.31 5.63 -6.05
CA LEU A 125 30.33 5.61 -4.98
C LEU A 125 30.58 4.40 -4.07
N GLN A 126 30.63 4.67 -2.77
CA GLN A 126 30.60 3.63 -1.73
C GLN A 126 29.69 4.12 -0.62
N ALA A 127 28.66 3.35 -0.27
CA ALA A 127 27.81 3.66 0.87
C ALA A 127 27.50 2.39 1.66
N SER A 128 27.33 2.54 2.96
CA SER A 128 26.83 1.51 3.86
C SER A 128 25.78 2.11 4.78
N LEU A 129 24.64 1.44 4.88
CA LEU A 129 23.56 1.79 5.78
C LEU A 129 23.30 0.59 6.70
N SER A 130 23.44 0.76 8.00
CA SER A 130 22.97 -0.21 9.01
C SER A 130 21.70 0.33 9.64
N ALA A 131 20.71 -0.53 9.87
CA ALA A 131 19.48 -0.16 10.54
C ALA A 131 19.13 -1.17 11.63
N THR A 132 18.64 -0.65 12.74
CA THR A 132 18.14 -1.40 13.91
C THR A 132 16.72 -0.95 14.21
N HIS A 133 16.02 -1.66 15.10
CA HIS A 133 14.65 -1.33 15.49
C HIS A 133 13.70 -1.26 14.28
N ILE A 134 13.89 -2.14 13.30
CA ILE A 134 13.04 -2.19 12.10
C ILE A 134 11.69 -2.79 12.47
N GLY A 135 10.62 -2.06 12.16
CA GLY A 135 9.24 -2.49 12.36
C GLY A 135 8.43 -1.52 13.23
N LEU A 136 7.23 -1.92 13.59
CA LEU A 136 6.38 -1.16 14.51
C LEU A 136 6.94 -1.19 15.95
N PRO A 137 6.75 -0.12 16.73
CA PRO A 137 7.06 -0.12 18.16
C PRO A 137 6.45 -1.35 18.87
N GLY A 138 7.26 -2.07 19.65
CA GLY A 138 6.85 -3.30 20.35
C GLY A 138 6.95 -4.60 19.54
N LYS A 139 7.18 -4.53 18.22
CA LYS A 139 7.54 -5.66 17.34
C LYS A 139 8.86 -5.44 16.59
N ALA A 140 9.60 -4.40 16.97
CA ALA A 140 10.80 -3.97 16.26
C ALA A 140 11.97 -4.89 16.61
N ALA A 141 12.76 -5.28 15.61
CA ALA A 141 13.98 -6.04 15.86
C ALA A 141 14.99 -5.23 16.68
N GLU A 142 15.33 -5.68 17.89
CA GLU A 142 16.14 -4.93 18.87
C GLU A 142 17.62 -4.77 18.45
N ARG A 143 18.13 -5.55 17.49
CA ARG A 143 19.54 -5.51 17.04
C ARG A 143 19.67 -5.65 15.52
N ASN A 144 20.80 -5.20 14.96
CA ASN A 144 21.20 -5.18 13.53
C ASN A 144 20.22 -5.88 12.60
N ALA A 145 19.18 -5.14 12.24
CA ALA A 145 18.02 -5.66 11.57
C ALA A 145 18.17 -5.57 10.06
N ALA A 146 18.88 -4.57 9.55
CA ALA A 146 19.26 -4.52 8.14
C ALA A 146 20.64 -3.92 7.91
N ASP A 147 21.28 -4.41 6.85
CA ASP A 147 22.50 -3.85 6.28
C ASP A 147 22.27 -3.65 4.79
N LEU A 148 22.66 -2.50 4.26
CA LEU A 148 22.63 -2.16 2.85
C LEU A 148 23.99 -1.59 2.45
N ARG A 149 24.51 -1.99 1.29
CA ARG A 149 25.80 -1.54 0.76
C ARG A 149 25.63 -1.18 -0.69
N ALA A 150 26.05 0.02 -1.06
CA ALA A 150 26.10 0.48 -2.44
C ALA A 150 27.56 0.63 -2.88
N ARG A 151 27.94 0.10 -4.05
CA ARG A 151 29.32 0.18 -4.56
C ARG A 151 29.34 0.27 -6.08
N GLY A 152 30.17 1.15 -6.64
CA GLY A 152 30.36 1.26 -8.09
C GLY A 152 30.56 2.70 -8.55
N ALA A 153 30.06 3.02 -9.74
CA ALA A 153 30.01 4.37 -10.27
C ALA A 153 28.63 4.99 -9.95
N LEU A 154 28.53 6.31 -9.76
CA LEU A 154 27.22 6.96 -9.52
C LEU A 154 26.19 6.66 -10.62
N ARG A 155 26.66 6.47 -11.86
CA ARG A 155 25.83 6.08 -13.01
C ARG A 155 25.40 4.61 -13.01
N ASP A 156 26.17 3.73 -12.37
CA ASP A 156 26.01 2.27 -12.41
C ASP A 156 26.67 1.65 -11.17
N PHE A 157 25.86 1.23 -10.21
CA PHE A 157 26.33 0.65 -8.96
C PHE A 157 25.51 -0.54 -8.53
N THR A 158 26.13 -1.43 -7.75
CA THR A 158 25.45 -2.54 -7.08
C THR A 158 24.90 -2.07 -5.74
N LEU A 159 23.73 -2.59 -5.38
CA LEU A 159 23.11 -2.45 -4.08
C LEU A 159 22.89 -3.85 -3.50
N ASP A 160 23.61 -4.16 -2.43
CA ASP A 160 23.53 -5.43 -1.71
C ASP A 160 22.90 -5.19 -0.35
N GLY A 161 21.89 -5.98 0.01
CA GLY A 161 21.13 -5.80 1.24
C GLY A 161 20.82 -7.09 1.96
N THR A 162 20.79 -7.04 3.28
CA THR A 162 20.28 -8.12 4.14
C THR A 162 19.30 -7.55 5.15
N LEU A 163 18.25 -8.31 5.46
CA LEU A 163 17.29 -8.04 6.51
C LEU A 163 17.22 -9.28 7.43
N GLN A 164 17.23 -9.07 8.73
CA GLN A 164 17.02 -10.07 9.77
C GLN A 164 16.11 -9.48 10.84
N MET A 165 14.93 -10.06 11.02
CA MET A 165 13.92 -9.59 11.98
C MET A 165 13.17 -10.81 12.51
N ASP A 166 13.40 -11.18 13.76
CA ASP A 166 12.87 -12.42 14.36
C ASP A 166 13.15 -13.66 13.46
N ALA A 167 12.10 -14.31 12.96
CA ALA A 167 12.20 -15.42 12.01
C ALA A 167 12.41 -14.97 10.56
N ALA A 168 12.12 -13.71 10.25
CA ALA A 168 12.20 -13.16 8.91
C ALA A 168 13.65 -12.90 8.50
N ARG A 169 14.01 -13.37 7.31
CA ARG A 169 15.31 -13.10 6.68
C ARG A 169 15.09 -12.68 5.24
N ALA A 170 15.80 -11.67 4.77
CA ALA A 170 15.80 -11.32 3.35
C ALA A 170 17.19 -10.95 2.85
N ARG A 171 17.42 -11.16 1.55
CA ARG A 171 18.61 -10.72 0.82
C ARG A 171 18.18 -10.03 -0.46
N LEU A 172 18.74 -8.86 -0.72
CA LEU A 172 18.55 -8.07 -1.93
C LEU A 172 19.89 -7.92 -2.64
N GLN A 173 19.89 -8.10 -3.95
CA GLN A 173 20.99 -7.71 -4.83
C GLN A 173 20.39 -6.97 -6.01
N ALA A 174 20.80 -5.75 -6.27
CA ALA A 174 20.32 -4.98 -7.39
C ALA A 174 21.48 -4.27 -8.09
N ARG A 175 21.31 -3.99 -9.38
CA ARG A 175 22.20 -3.10 -10.14
C ARG A 175 21.37 -1.93 -10.63
N LEU A 176 21.74 -0.74 -10.19
CA LEU A 176 21.00 0.49 -10.41
C LEU A 176 21.73 1.36 -11.41
N THR A 177 20.96 1.98 -12.30
CA THR A 177 21.44 2.91 -13.33
C THR A 177 20.59 4.18 -13.32
N PRO A 178 20.64 5.01 -12.25
CA PRO A 178 19.62 6.03 -11.99
C PRO A 178 19.46 7.12 -13.06
N PHE A 179 20.46 7.26 -13.95
CA PHE A 179 20.51 8.26 -15.02
C PHE A 179 20.19 7.66 -16.40
N ASP A 180 20.01 6.33 -16.49
CA ASP A 180 19.52 5.67 -17.70
C ASP A 180 17.98 5.78 -17.77
N ALA A 181 17.40 5.55 -18.96
CA ALA A 181 15.94 5.50 -19.12
C ALA A 181 15.27 4.43 -18.23
N THR A 182 15.98 3.34 -17.93
CA THR A 182 15.54 2.29 -17.02
C THR A 182 16.45 2.29 -15.79
N PRO A 183 16.00 2.82 -14.63
CA PRO A 183 16.87 3.04 -13.46
C PRO A 183 17.26 1.76 -12.73
N LEU A 184 16.69 0.62 -13.12
CA LEU A 184 16.98 -0.71 -12.59
C LEU A 184 17.47 -1.61 -13.74
N ARG A 185 18.68 -2.17 -13.60
CA ARG A 185 19.26 -3.07 -14.60
C ARG A 185 19.05 -4.55 -14.27
N SER A 186 19.02 -4.89 -12.99
CA SER A 186 18.70 -6.23 -12.49
C SER A 186 18.35 -6.16 -11.01
N ALA A 187 17.51 -7.09 -10.54
CA ALA A 187 17.21 -7.26 -9.12
C ALA A 187 17.00 -8.73 -8.79
N ARG A 188 17.59 -9.19 -7.69
CA ARG A 188 17.31 -10.46 -7.05
C ARG A 188 16.93 -10.20 -5.61
N LEU A 189 15.74 -10.63 -5.22
CA LEU A 189 15.26 -10.57 -3.84
C LEU A 189 14.86 -11.98 -3.42
N SER A 190 15.38 -12.42 -2.28
CA SER A 190 14.93 -13.64 -1.62
C SER A 190 14.56 -13.32 -0.18
N SER A 191 13.42 -13.82 0.29
CA SER A 191 13.02 -13.72 1.69
C SER A 191 12.47 -15.03 2.21
N ASN A 192 12.50 -15.18 3.52
CA ASN A 192 11.89 -16.26 4.28
C ASN A 192 11.11 -15.67 5.45
N ALA A 193 9.90 -16.19 5.69
CA ALA A 193 9.05 -15.88 6.84
C ALA A 193 8.81 -14.37 7.07
N LEU A 194 8.69 -13.58 6.00
CA LEU A 194 8.37 -12.16 6.10
C LEU A 194 6.91 -11.98 6.59
N ASP A 195 6.73 -11.28 7.71
CA ASP A 195 5.41 -10.94 8.26
C ASP A 195 5.05 -9.46 7.94
N PRO A 196 4.07 -9.19 7.06
CA PRO A 196 3.60 -7.83 6.77
C PRO A 196 3.10 -7.09 8.02
N SER A 197 2.57 -7.80 9.02
CA SER A 197 2.01 -7.20 10.24
C SER A 197 3.07 -6.56 11.16
N ALA A 198 4.36 -6.78 10.86
CA ALA A 198 5.47 -6.15 11.55
C ALA A 198 5.75 -4.73 11.07
N PHE A 199 5.29 -4.34 9.86
CA PHE A 199 5.64 -3.07 9.23
C PHE A 199 4.55 -2.00 9.32
N ALA A 200 3.27 -2.38 9.33
CA ALA A 200 2.17 -1.42 9.44
C ALA A 200 0.96 -2.00 10.18
N ALA A 201 0.35 -1.17 11.02
CA ALA A 201 -0.88 -1.54 11.71
C ALA A 201 -2.01 -1.75 10.69
N GLY A 202 -2.70 -2.88 10.77
CA GLY A 202 -3.77 -3.25 9.84
C GLY A 202 -3.36 -4.18 8.69
N LEU A 203 -2.06 -4.46 8.50
CA LEU A 203 -1.64 -5.50 7.57
C LEU A 203 -1.85 -6.90 8.17
N PRO A 204 -2.27 -7.89 7.36
CA PRO A 204 -2.52 -9.24 7.84
C PRO A 204 -1.22 -9.93 8.26
N ARG A 205 -1.32 -10.85 9.21
CA ARG A 205 -0.24 -11.77 9.57
C ARG A 205 -0.04 -12.79 8.46
N ALA A 206 1.21 -13.01 8.08
CA ALA A 206 1.61 -14.04 7.14
C ALA A 206 3.06 -14.45 7.39
N ALA A 207 3.50 -15.55 6.78
CA ALA A 207 4.90 -15.96 6.79
C ALA A 207 5.35 -16.18 5.33
N LEU A 208 5.73 -15.07 4.69
CA LEU A 208 5.96 -15.00 3.25
C LEU A 208 7.41 -15.34 2.87
N ASN A 209 7.55 -16.32 1.99
CA ASN A 209 8.79 -16.62 1.29
C ASN A 209 8.68 -16.01 -0.10
N VAL A 210 9.47 -14.97 -0.37
CA VAL A 210 9.45 -14.25 -1.66
C VAL A 210 10.71 -14.58 -2.43
N GLN A 211 10.56 -14.83 -3.72
CA GLN A 211 11.65 -14.91 -4.68
C GLN A 211 11.29 -14.02 -5.87
N LEU A 212 12.12 -13.03 -6.13
CA LEU A 212 12.04 -12.18 -7.30
C LEU A 212 13.38 -12.23 -8.00
N ASP A 213 13.36 -12.53 -9.28
CA ASP A 213 14.52 -12.51 -10.15
C ASP A 213 14.16 -11.69 -11.38
N LEU A 214 14.83 -10.55 -11.56
CA LEU A 214 14.70 -9.65 -12.70
C LEU A 214 16.07 -9.46 -13.34
N GLY A 215 16.16 -9.69 -14.65
CA GLY A 215 17.34 -9.47 -15.46
C GLY A 215 17.03 -8.70 -16.74
N PRO A 216 18.04 -8.18 -17.43
CA PRO A 216 17.83 -7.47 -18.68
C PRO A 216 17.43 -8.46 -19.80
N SER A 217 16.37 -8.15 -20.54
CA SER A 217 16.10 -8.76 -21.85
C SER A 217 16.69 -7.92 -22.99
N SER A 218 16.82 -6.62 -22.80
CA SER A 218 17.45 -5.67 -23.72
C SER A 218 18.05 -4.50 -22.94
N ALA A 219 18.59 -3.49 -23.63
CA ALA A 219 19.17 -2.31 -22.99
C ALA A 219 18.18 -1.52 -22.13
N GLN A 220 16.87 -1.58 -22.42
CA GLN A 220 15.83 -0.81 -21.74
C GLN A 220 14.77 -1.68 -21.06
N ARG A 221 14.73 -2.99 -21.36
CA ARG A 221 13.67 -3.89 -20.88
C ARG A 221 14.22 -4.97 -19.95
N LEU A 222 13.46 -5.22 -18.89
CA LEU A 222 13.66 -6.28 -17.91
C LEU A 222 12.66 -7.41 -18.14
N VAL A 223 13.09 -8.62 -17.84
CA VAL A 223 12.25 -9.81 -17.75
C VAL A 223 12.61 -10.61 -16.51
N GLY A 224 11.68 -11.41 -16.01
CA GLY A 224 11.95 -12.22 -14.85
C GLY A 224 10.74 -12.95 -14.29
N SER A 225 10.83 -13.33 -13.03
CA SER A 225 9.77 -14.06 -12.35
C SER A 225 9.60 -13.62 -10.91
N LEU A 226 8.37 -13.71 -10.43
CA LEU A 226 8.00 -13.54 -9.04
C LEU A 226 7.39 -14.84 -8.55
N ARG A 227 7.85 -15.32 -7.39
CA ARG A 227 7.22 -16.41 -6.64
C ARG A 227 7.07 -15.99 -5.19
N VAL A 228 5.87 -16.17 -4.65
CA VAL A 228 5.56 -15.95 -3.24
C VAL A 228 4.91 -17.22 -2.71
N ARG A 229 5.35 -17.69 -1.55
CA ARG A 229 4.69 -18.76 -0.81
C ARG A 229 4.40 -18.29 0.59
N ASN A 230 3.17 -18.43 1.04
CA ASN A 230 2.79 -18.17 2.42
C ASN A 230 2.80 -19.49 3.17
N THR A 231 3.63 -19.59 4.21
CA THR A 231 3.69 -20.77 5.09
C THR A 231 2.69 -20.68 6.24
N LEU A 232 2.02 -19.53 6.40
CA LEU A 232 0.94 -19.30 7.36
C LEU A 232 -0.31 -18.72 6.65
N PRO A 233 -0.93 -19.47 5.71
CA PRO A 233 -2.19 -19.06 5.10
C PRO A 233 -3.32 -19.07 6.14
N GLY A 234 -4.29 -18.17 5.98
CA GLY A 234 -5.49 -18.17 6.81
C GLY A 234 -6.49 -17.08 6.42
N PRO A 235 -7.73 -17.18 6.89
CA PRO A 235 -8.79 -16.27 6.47
C PRO A 235 -8.63 -14.88 7.11
N ILE A 236 -9.25 -13.89 6.48
CA ILE A 236 -9.11 -12.46 6.79
C ILE A 236 -9.75 -12.13 8.15
N ASP A 237 -10.83 -12.81 8.54
CA ASP A 237 -11.47 -12.64 9.85
C ASP A 237 -10.57 -13.08 11.01
N GLN A 238 -9.53 -13.87 10.74
CA GLN A 238 -8.47 -14.21 11.68
C GLN A 238 -7.23 -13.31 11.54
N GLN A 239 -7.36 -12.18 10.84
CA GLN A 239 -6.26 -11.26 10.50
C GLN A 239 -5.09 -11.94 9.80
N ARG A 240 -5.38 -12.98 9.00
CA ARG A 240 -4.39 -13.70 8.20
C ARG A 240 -4.59 -13.45 6.71
N LEU A 241 -3.57 -13.78 5.93
CA LEU A 241 -3.60 -13.68 4.48
C LEU A 241 -4.05 -15.02 3.87
N PRO A 242 -5.16 -15.09 3.11
CA PRO A 242 -5.64 -16.35 2.51
C PRO A 242 -4.76 -16.90 1.39
N LEU A 243 -3.79 -16.10 0.93
CA LEU A 243 -2.81 -16.50 -0.07
C LEU A 243 -2.05 -17.74 0.41
N HIS A 244 -2.00 -18.78 -0.43
CA HIS A 244 -1.10 -19.93 -0.27
C HIS A 244 0.16 -19.74 -1.11
N SER A 245 0.01 -19.39 -2.39
CA SER A 245 1.13 -19.01 -3.26
C SER A 245 0.73 -18.06 -4.37
N LEU A 246 1.69 -17.28 -4.87
CA LEU A 246 1.56 -16.45 -6.06
C LEU A 246 2.76 -16.71 -6.98
N SER A 247 2.54 -16.83 -8.28
CA SER A 247 3.59 -16.84 -9.29
C SER A 247 3.24 -15.98 -10.48
N ALA A 248 4.23 -15.33 -11.08
CA ALA A 248 4.06 -14.58 -12.33
C ALA A 248 5.37 -14.46 -13.11
N THR A 249 5.26 -14.39 -14.43
CA THR A 249 6.34 -13.98 -15.34
C THR A 249 6.24 -12.46 -15.54
N LEU A 250 7.32 -11.74 -15.26
CA LEU A 250 7.36 -10.28 -15.30
C LEU A 250 8.12 -9.80 -16.54
N ALA A 251 7.64 -8.74 -17.17
CA ALA A 251 8.36 -8.05 -18.25
C ALA A 251 8.02 -6.56 -18.26
N GLY A 252 9.00 -5.68 -18.47
CA GLY A 252 8.75 -4.24 -18.45
C GLY A 252 9.99 -3.35 -18.43
N ASP A 253 9.76 -2.06 -18.26
CA ASP A 253 10.73 -0.99 -18.12
C ASP A 253 10.21 0.06 -17.10
N ALA A 254 10.73 1.29 -17.15
CA ALA A 254 10.34 2.35 -16.23
C ALA A 254 8.91 2.88 -16.41
N GLN A 255 8.31 2.72 -17.59
CA GLN A 255 6.99 3.28 -17.93
C GLN A 255 5.92 2.21 -18.14
N GLN A 256 6.33 0.98 -18.49
CA GLN A 256 5.43 -0.12 -18.77
C GLN A 256 5.88 -1.39 -18.05
N ALA A 257 4.94 -2.14 -17.48
CA ALA A 257 5.21 -3.45 -16.89
C ALA A 257 4.04 -4.40 -17.14
N SER A 258 4.33 -5.68 -17.18
CA SER A 258 3.34 -6.73 -17.36
C SER A 258 3.66 -7.92 -16.48
N ALA A 259 2.61 -8.57 -15.98
CA ALA A 259 2.68 -9.86 -15.35
C ALA A 259 1.82 -10.83 -16.18
N HIS A 260 2.49 -11.82 -16.76
CA HIS A 260 1.89 -12.93 -17.48
C HIS A 260 1.94 -14.19 -16.62
N ASP A 261 1.16 -15.21 -17.01
CA ASP A 261 1.06 -16.47 -16.27
C ASP A 261 0.79 -16.26 -14.77
N LEU A 262 0.06 -15.18 -14.43
CA LEU A 262 -0.26 -14.87 -13.05
C LEU A 262 -1.12 -16.00 -12.51
N LEU A 263 -0.66 -16.64 -11.45
CA LEU A 263 -1.38 -17.66 -10.70
C LEU A 263 -1.36 -17.26 -9.24
N ILE A 264 -2.54 -17.02 -8.68
CA ILE A 264 -2.77 -16.82 -7.25
C ILE A 264 -3.51 -18.06 -6.77
N ASP A 265 -2.85 -18.83 -5.93
CA ASP A 265 -3.40 -20.02 -5.30
C ASP A 265 -3.77 -19.71 -3.85
N LEU A 266 -5.03 -19.99 -3.50
CA LEU A 266 -5.59 -19.84 -2.17
C LEU A 266 -5.70 -21.20 -1.46
N GLY A 267 -5.08 -22.25 -2.01
CA GLY A 267 -5.16 -23.62 -1.52
C GLY A 267 -6.59 -24.15 -1.64
N ALA A 268 -7.18 -24.56 -0.51
CA ALA A 268 -8.59 -24.96 -0.45
C ALA A 268 -9.57 -23.81 -0.78
N GLY A 269 -9.07 -22.57 -0.88
CA GLY A 269 -9.83 -21.38 -1.28
C GLY A 269 -10.09 -21.24 -2.77
N GLY A 270 -9.44 -22.03 -3.63
CA GLY A 270 -9.53 -21.92 -5.09
C GLY A 270 -8.33 -21.22 -5.71
N GLN A 271 -8.43 -20.90 -7.01
CA GLN A 271 -7.34 -20.33 -7.80
C GLN A 271 -7.81 -19.13 -8.61
N ILE A 272 -6.90 -18.18 -8.85
CA ILE A 272 -7.13 -17.03 -9.72
C ILE A 272 -5.97 -16.98 -10.71
N ARG A 273 -6.30 -16.95 -12.00
CA ARG A 273 -5.31 -16.89 -13.09
C ARG A 273 -5.52 -15.64 -13.92
N GLY A 274 -4.48 -15.11 -14.56
CA GLY A 274 -4.71 -14.00 -15.48
C GLY A 274 -3.46 -13.25 -15.90
N THR A 275 -3.68 -11.99 -16.26
CA THR A 275 -2.64 -11.05 -16.65
C THR A 275 -2.85 -9.70 -15.99
N LEU A 276 -1.76 -8.97 -15.84
CA LEU A 276 -1.72 -7.59 -15.38
C LEU A 276 -0.84 -6.80 -16.32
N HIS A 277 -1.32 -5.63 -16.75
CA HIS A 277 -0.58 -4.69 -17.58
C HIS A 277 -0.62 -3.33 -16.91
N TRP A 278 0.53 -2.70 -16.76
CA TRP A 278 0.69 -1.36 -16.28
C TRP A 278 1.38 -0.55 -17.37
N ALA A 279 0.79 0.56 -17.76
CA ALA A 279 1.39 1.55 -18.64
C ALA A 279 1.05 2.89 -18.02
N GLN A 280 2.04 3.57 -17.44
CA GLN A 280 1.82 4.75 -16.61
C GLN A 280 0.87 5.75 -17.28
N PRO A 281 -0.21 6.22 -16.61
CA PRO A 281 -0.57 5.98 -15.20
C PRO A 281 -1.56 4.81 -14.97
N GLU A 282 -1.87 4.03 -16.00
CA GLU A 282 -2.94 3.04 -16.00
C GLU A 282 -2.46 1.63 -15.66
N LEU A 283 -3.30 0.89 -14.97
CA LEU A 283 -3.17 -0.52 -14.60
C LEU A 283 -4.44 -1.24 -15.06
N GLN A 284 -4.28 -2.37 -15.73
CA GLN A 284 -5.37 -3.22 -16.17
C GLN A 284 -5.05 -4.66 -15.73
N ALA A 285 -5.96 -5.31 -15.02
CA ALA A 285 -5.87 -6.71 -14.68
C ALA A 285 -7.07 -7.48 -15.22
N ARG A 286 -6.80 -8.58 -15.89
CA ARG A 286 -7.81 -9.50 -16.44
C ARG A 286 -7.60 -10.85 -15.77
N LEU A 287 -8.53 -11.21 -14.90
CA LEU A 287 -8.42 -12.35 -14.00
C LEU A 287 -9.58 -13.32 -14.24
N GLN A 288 -9.29 -14.61 -14.10
CA GLN A 288 -10.23 -15.71 -14.14
C GLN A 288 -10.15 -16.43 -12.81
N VAL A 289 -11.25 -16.38 -12.06
CA VAL A 289 -11.42 -17.08 -10.79
C VAL A 289 -11.96 -18.48 -11.05
N ALA A 290 -11.42 -19.47 -10.34
CA ALA A 290 -11.83 -20.86 -10.41
C ALA A 290 -12.03 -21.43 -8.99
N GLN A 291 -13.23 -21.99 -8.77
CA GLN A 291 -13.62 -22.69 -7.53
C GLN A 291 -13.37 -21.89 -6.25
N LEU A 292 -13.64 -20.58 -6.26
CA LEU A 292 -13.49 -19.72 -5.11
C LEU A 292 -14.42 -20.16 -3.99
N ASN A 293 -13.81 -20.50 -2.85
CA ASN A 293 -14.50 -20.83 -1.62
C ASN A 293 -14.48 -19.64 -0.68
N ALA A 294 -15.61 -18.93 -0.57
CA ALA A 294 -15.75 -17.73 0.23
C ALA A 294 -15.42 -17.97 1.71
N ARG A 295 -15.74 -19.15 2.25
CA ARG A 295 -15.38 -19.54 3.62
C ARG A 295 -13.88 -19.59 3.88
N ALA A 296 -13.07 -19.85 2.84
CA ALA A 296 -11.61 -19.83 2.97
C ALA A 296 -11.05 -18.40 3.02
N LEU A 297 -11.81 -17.42 2.52
CA LEU A 297 -11.47 -16.00 2.62
C LEU A 297 -11.88 -15.41 3.98
N ASP A 298 -13.08 -15.74 4.45
CA ASP A 298 -13.62 -15.33 5.74
C ASP A 298 -14.43 -16.48 6.34
N GLY A 299 -14.04 -16.93 7.53
CA GLY A 299 -14.63 -18.09 8.19
C GLY A 299 -16.13 -17.99 8.48
N LYS A 300 -16.72 -16.78 8.45
CA LYS A 300 -18.14 -16.53 8.70
C LYS A 300 -19.02 -16.82 7.48
N LEU A 301 -18.42 -16.92 6.29
CA LEU A 301 -19.14 -17.12 5.04
C LEU A 301 -19.48 -18.60 4.80
N ALA A 302 -20.49 -18.83 3.97
CA ALA A 302 -20.82 -20.15 3.45
C ALA A 302 -19.72 -20.69 2.54
N ALA A 303 -19.60 -22.02 2.47
CA ALA A 303 -18.69 -22.65 1.54
C ALA A 303 -19.21 -22.52 0.11
N THR A 304 -18.34 -22.11 -0.81
CA THR A 304 -18.68 -21.89 -2.23
C THR A 304 -17.64 -22.52 -3.16
N ARG A 305 -17.93 -22.49 -4.46
CA ARG A 305 -17.08 -22.88 -5.60
C ARG A 305 -17.27 -21.91 -6.77
N LEU A 306 -17.31 -20.62 -6.46
CA LEU A 306 -17.60 -19.54 -7.40
C LEU A 306 -16.51 -19.44 -8.47
N SER A 307 -16.90 -19.30 -9.73
CA SER A 307 -15.96 -19.18 -10.86
C SER A 307 -16.43 -18.10 -11.83
N GLY A 308 -15.50 -17.41 -12.47
CA GLY A 308 -15.83 -16.38 -13.46
C GLY A 308 -14.79 -15.26 -13.56
N PRO A 309 -15.01 -14.31 -14.48
CA PRO A 309 -14.06 -13.24 -14.74
C PRO A 309 -14.10 -12.14 -13.67
N VAL A 310 -12.94 -11.54 -13.44
CA VAL A 310 -12.74 -10.31 -12.68
C VAL A 310 -11.86 -9.37 -13.51
N VAL A 311 -12.32 -8.15 -13.71
CA VAL A 311 -11.61 -7.08 -14.42
C VAL A 311 -11.36 -5.94 -13.44
N ILE A 312 -10.13 -5.46 -13.42
CA ILE A 312 -9.74 -4.30 -12.60
C ILE A 312 -9.04 -3.32 -13.53
N ASP A 313 -9.51 -2.08 -13.57
CA ASP A 313 -8.83 -0.98 -14.25
C ASP A 313 -8.54 0.11 -13.21
N ALA A 314 -7.31 0.59 -13.12
CA ALA A 314 -6.90 1.53 -12.08
C ALA A 314 -5.89 2.56 -12.58
N SER A 315 -6.07 3.80 -12.17
CA SER A 315 -5.10 4.88 -12.25
C SER A 315 -4.96 5.49 -10.84
N ALA A 316 -4.17 6.56 -10.70
CA ALA A 316 -4.11 7.30 -9.44
C ALA A 316 -5.46 7.96 -9.07
N GLN A 317 -6.24 8.36 -10.07
CA GLN A 317 -7.48 9.14 -9.90
C GLN A 317 -8.73 8.27 -9.85
N GLN A 318 -8.75 7.18 -10.62
CA GLN A 318 -9.92 6.33 -10.79
C GLN A 318 -9.54 4.86 -10.70
N GLN A 319 -10.25 4.08 -9.88
CA GLN A 319 -10.15 2.62 -9.85
C GLN A 319 -11.52 2.01 -10.12
N SER A 320 -11.60 0.93 -10.86
CA SER A 320 -12.82 0.19 -11.13
C SER A 320 -12.58 -1.30 -10.95
N VAL A 321 -13.63 -2.01 -10.51
CA VAL A 321 -13.66 -3.46 -10.44
C VAL A 321 -14.99 -3.95 -10.96
N GLN A 322 -14.93 -4.96 -11.82
CA GLN A 322 -16.08 -5.68 -12.33
C GLN A 322 -15.85 -7.18 -12.13
N ALA A 323 -16.78 -7.85 -11.45
CA ALA A 323 -16.70 -9.28 -11.20
C ALA A 323 -18.03 -9.94 -11.52
N THR A 324 -17.98 -11.06 -12.25
CA THR A 324 -19.14 -11.92 -12.49
C THR A 324 -18.73 -13.34 -12.09
N LEU A 325 -19.24 -13.83 -10.98
CA LEU A 325 -18.87 -15.13 -10.41
C LEU A 325 -20.13 -15.98 -10.23
N SER A 326 -20.08 -17.23 -10.66
CA SER A 326 -21.22 -18.14 -10.57
C SER A 326 -20.83 -19.56 -10.18
N GLN A 327 -21.82 -20.30 -9.72
CA GLN A 327 -21.81 -21.75 -9.50
C GLN A 327 -23.27 -22.23 -9.59
N PRO A 328 -23.56 -23.54 -9.59
CA PRO A 328 -24.95 -24.01 -9.56
C PRO A 328 -25.75 -23.37 -8.41
N GLY A 329 -26.85 -22.71 -8.77
CA GLY A 329 -27.74 -22.01 -7.85
C GLY A 329 -27.25 -20.66 -7.33
N TRP A 330 -26.11 -20.14 -7.80
CA TRP A 330 -25.57 -18.84 -7.37
C TRP A 330 -25.09 -17.97 -8.55
N ASP A 331 -25.38 -16.68 -8.47
CA ASP A 331 -24.87 -15.63 -9.38
C ASP A 331 -24.47 -14.40 -8.55
N VAL A 332 -23.23 -13.97 -8.68
CA VAL A 332 -22.66 -12.82 -8.00
C VAL A 332 -22.12 -11.85 -9.05
N ARG A 333 -22.64 -10.62 -9.07
CA ARG A 333 -22.15 -9.55 -9.93
C ARG A 333 -21.82 -8.34 -9.10
N VAL A 334 -20.63 -7.80 -9.30
CA VAL A 334 -20.15 -6.60 -8.61
C VAL A 334 -19.61 -5.64 -9.63
N GLN A 335 -20.04 -4.38 -9.55
CA GLN A 335 -19.47 -3.25 -10.27
C GLN A 335 -19.25 -2.11 -9.28
N ALA A 336 -18.00 -1.80 -9.01
CA ALA A 336 -17.63 -0.71 -8.12
C ALA A 336 -16.55 0.15 -8.76
N GLN A 337 -16.55 1.43 -8.40
CA GLN A 337 -15.52 2.38 -8.79
C GLN A 337 -15.11 3.24 -7.61
N ARG A 338 -13.86 3.68 -7.56
CA ARG A 338 -13.36 4.68 -6.64
C ARG A 338 -12.87 5.87 -7.45
N GLN A 339 -13.31 7.07 -7.09
CA GLN A 339 -12.88 8.33 -7.68
C GLN A 339 -12.50 9.28 -6.54
N GLY A 340 -11.24 9.71 -6.49
CA GLY A 340 -10.72 10.43 -5.33
C GLY A 340 -10.96 9.61 -4.04
N ASP A 341 -11.58 10.20 -3.03
CA ASP A 341 -11.87 9.52 -1.76
C ASP A 341 -13.25 8.85 -1.71
N THR A 342 -14.00 8.78 -2.80
CA THR A 342 -15.35 8.20 -2.81
C THR A 342 -15.38 6.89 -3.58
N VAL A 343 -15.89 5.83 -2.93
CA VAL A 343 -16.25 4.56 -3.56
C VAL A 343 -17.71 4.60 -3.95
N HIS A 344 -18.02 4.34 -5.21
CA HIS A 344 -19.37 4.14 -5.72
C HIS A 344 -19.57 2.66 -6.04
N LEU A 345 -20.46 2.01 -5.30
CA LEU A 345 -20.99 0.69 -5.65
C LEU A 345 -22.12 0.92 -6.66
N ARG A 346 -21.81 0.77 -7.95
CA ARG A 346 -22.81 0.94 -9.02
C ARG A 346 -23.82 -0.20 -9.00
N GLN A 347 -23.33 -1.42 -8.78
CA GLN A 347 -24.18 -2.61 -8.73
C GLN A 347 -23.55 -3.68 -7.86
N LEU A 348 -24.35 -4.24 -6.97
CA LEU A 348 -24.17 -5.56 -6.38
C LEU A 348 -25.43 -6.36 -6.70
N LEU A 349 -25.28 -7.49 -7.37
CA LEU A 349 -26.33 -8.50 -7.51
C LEU A 349 -25.81 -9.79 -6.88
N LEU A 350 -26.56 -10.31 -5.91
CA LEU A 350 -26.28 -11.57 -5.25
C LEU A 350 -27.54 -12.42 -5.30
N SER A 351 -27.51 -13.47 -6.11
CA SER A 351 -28.59 -14.45 -6.19
C SER A 351 -28.08 -15.78 -5.67
N ALA A 352 -28.80 -16.39 -4.73
CA ALA A 352 -28.48 -17.72 -4.20
C ALA A 352 -29.77 -18.48 -3.90
N LEU A 353 -29.90 -19.72 -4.41
CA LEU A 353 -30.92 -20.69 -4.00
C LEU A 353 -32.35 -20.10 -3.88
N GLY A 354 -32.75 -19.28 -4.87
CA GLY A 354 -34.07 -18.62 -4.95
C GLY A 354 -34.15 -17.22 -4.34
N GLY A 355 -33.22 -16.84 -3.46
CA GLY A 355 -33.12 -15.49 -2.91
C GLY A 355 -32.27 -14.55 -3.77
N ARG A 356 -32.59 -13.25 -3.70
CA ARG A 356 -31.89 -12.19 -4.43
C ARG A 356 -31.70 -10.94 -3.57
N LEU A 357 -30.49 -10.40 -3.61
CA LEU A 357 -30.10 -9.09 -3.08
C LEU A 357 -29.55 -8.25 -4.22
N GLU A 358 -30.11 -7.06 -4.38
CA GLU A 358 -29.57 -6.01 -5.25
C GLU A 358 -29.18 -4.82 -4.39
N ALA A 359 -28.01 -4.23 -4.61
CA ALA A 359 -27.59 -3.04 -3.88
C ALA A 359 -26.77 -2.07 -4.74
N SER A 360 -26.84 -0.80 -4.37
CA SER A 360 -26.01 0.28 -4.90
C SER A 360 -25.77 1.32 -3.80
N GLY A 361 -24.71 2.12 -3.92
CA GLY A 361 -24.41 3.09 -2.87
C GLY A 361 -23.10 3.82 -3.05
N THR A 362 -22.78 4.67 -2.07
CA THR A 362 -21.54 5.41 -1.99
C THR A 362 -20.92 5.30 -0.60
N LEU A 363 -19.59 5.38 -0.54
CA LEU A 363 -18.82 5.38 0.69
C LEU A 363 -17.63 6.34 0.54
N SER A 364 -17.54 7.34 1.41
CA SER A 364 -16.32 8.12 1.56
C SER A 364 -15.27 7.31 2.32
N THR A 365 -14.05 7.30 1.83
CA THR A 365 -12.86 6.66 2.44
C THR A 365 -12.07 7.63 3.32
N ALA A 366 -12.44 8.91 3.32
CA ALA A 366 -11.86 9.97 4.13
C ALA A 366 -12.84 10.50 5.19
N GLY A 367 -12.35 11.36 6.09
CA GLY A 367 -13.16 12.05 7.09
C GLY A 367 -13.98 11.08 7.96
N THR A 368 -15.29 11.36 8.10
CA THR A 368 -16.19 10.54 8.92
C THR A 368 -16.57 9.22 8.24
N GLN A 369 -16.09 8.94 7.03
CA GLN A 369 -16.49 7.80 6.20
C GLN A 369 -18.02 7.73 6.05
N ALA A 370 -18.58 8.84 5.54
CA ALA A 370 -20.01 8.93 5.26
C ALA A 370 -20.40 7.91 4.19
N PHE A 371 -21.57 7.29 4.33
CA PHE A 371 -22.07 6.31 3.36
C PHE A 371 -23.56 6.51 3.07
N GLU A 372 -23.95 6.06 1.90
CA GLU A 372 -25.33 5.89 1.46
C GLU A 372 -25.46 4.53 0.77
N LEU A 373 -26.51 3.79 1.07
CA LEU A 373 -26.76 2.46 0.53
C LEU A 373 -28.25 2.31 0.24
N SER A 374 -28.56 1.81 -0.94
CA SER A 374 -29.90 1.36 -1.32
C SER A 374 -29.82 -0.13 -1.63
N ALA A 375 -30.73 -0.92 -1.08
CA ALA A 375 -30.78 -2.35 -1.28
C ALA A 375 -32.21 -2.86 -1.47
N ARG A 376 -32.38 -3.87 -2.31
CA ARG A 376 -33.63 -4.59 -2.53
C ARG A 376 -33.41 -6.08 -2.29
N LEU A 377 -34.21 -6.63 -1.40
CA LEU A 377 -34.25 -8.04 -1.02
C LEU A 377 -35.51 -8.67 -1.59
N ARG A 378 -35.37 -9.83 -2.22
CA ARG A 378 -36.47 -10.68 -2.68
C ARG A 378 -36.19 -12.13 -2.28
N GLN A 379 -37.05 -12.73 -1.47
CA GLN A 379 -36.88 -14.06 -0.88
C GLN A 379 -35.49 -14.27 -0.27
N PHE A 380 -34.86 -13.21 0.23
CA PHE A 380 -33.47 -13.25 0.64
C PHE A 380 -33.33 -14.00 1.97
N ASN A 381 -32.50 -15.05 1.97
CA ASN A 381 -32.21 -15.83 3.17
C ASN A 381 -30.74 -15.66 3.59
N PRO A 382 -30.45 -14.86 4.63
CA PRO A 382 -29.09 -14.61 5.10
C PRO A 382 -28.33 -15.90 5.47
N ALA A 383 -29.03 -16.93 5.98
CA ALA A 383 -28.42 -18.19 6.38
C ALA A 383 -27.78 -18.97 5.22
N GLN A 384 -28.11 -18.64 3.97
CA GLN A 384 -27.46 -19.24 2.80
C GLN A 384 -26.03 -18.72 2.59
N PHE A 385 -25.69 -17.57 3.19
CA PHE A 385 -24.42 -16.88 2.97
C PHE A 385 -23.43 -17.05 4.12
N GLY A 386 -23.81 -17.70 5.22
CA GLY A 386 -22.95 -17.87 6.38
C GLY A 386 -23.73 -18.21 7.66
N ALA A 387 -23.08 -18.02 8.80
CA ALA A 387 -23.69 -18.24 10.12
C ALA A 387 -24.62 -17.08 10.53
N TYR A 388 -25.68 -16.87 9.75
CA TYR A 388 -26.69 -15.83 9.95
C TYR A 388 -28.08 -16.43 10.25
N PRO A 389 -29.00 -15.68 10.87
CA PRO A 389 -30.35 -16.15 11.13
C PRO A 389 -31.09 -16.53 9.85
N GLN A 390 -31.85 -17.63 9.89
CA GLN A 390 -32.76 -17.99 8.80
C GLN A 390 -33.88 -16.94 8.68
N ALA A 391 -34.11 -16.52 7.44
CA ALA A 391 -35.19 -15.61 7.10
C ALA A 391 -35.60 -15.79 5.63
N ALA A 392 -36.77 -15.30 5.25
CA ALA A 392 -37.15 -15.03 3.88
C ALA A 392 -37.55 -13.56 3.79
N LEU A 393 -36.59 -12.70 3.46
CA LEU A 393 -36.76 -11.25 3.51
C LEU A 393 -37.17 -10.71 2.14
N ASN A 394 -38.25 -9.95 2.13
CA ASN A 394 -38.72 -9.15 1.00
C ASN A 394 -38.77 -7.69 1.46
N ALA A 395 -37.74 -6.92 1.13
CA ALA A 395 -37.60 -5.56 1.63
C ALA A 395 -36.94 -4.63 0.62
N ASP A 396 -37.34 -3.37 0.66
CA ASP A 396 -36.63 -2.25 0.05
C ASP A 396 -36.01 -1.44 1.22
N LEU A 397 -34.68 -1.31 1.24
CA LEU A 397 -33.89 -0.72 2.32
C LEU A 397 -33.11 0.48 1.77
N THR A 398 -33.15 1.59 2.49
CA THR A 398 -32.14 2.65 2.36
C THR A 398 -31.43 2.85 3.70
N ALA A 399 -30.13 3.08 3.64
CA ALA A 399 -29.28 3.31 4.80
C ALA A 399 -28.31 4.44 4.51
N SER A 400 -28.15 5.37 5.45
CA SER A 400 -27.12 6.41 5.37
C SER A 400 -26.49 6.66 6.72
N GLY A 401 -25.25 7.12 6.77
CA GLY A 401 -24.58 7.28 8.05
C GLY A 401 -23.10 7.60 7.95
N ALA A 402 -22.38 7.34 9.03
CA ALA A 402 -20.95 7.56 9.15
C ALA A 402 -20.29 6.39 9.88
N LEU A 403 -19.41 5.66 9.19
CA LEU A 403 -18.80 4.42 9.72
C LEU A 403 -17.90 4.69 10.94
N THR A 404 -17.12 5.79 10.91
CA THR A 404 -16.23 6.16 12.02
C THR A 404 -16.98 6.46 13.31
N ARG A 405 -18.19 7.02 13.20
CA ARG A 405 -19.10 7.29 14.34
C ARG A 405 -20.00 6.10 14.67
N ARG A 406 -19.96 5.02 13.86
CA ARG A 406 -20.86 3.87 13.96
C ARG A 406 -22.33 4.28 14.01
N GLN A 407 -22.67 5.31 13.26
CA GLN A 407 -24.01 5.90 13.21
C GLN A 407 -24.68 5.53 11.88
N ALA A 408 -25.96 5.18 11.93
CA ALA A 408 -26.76 4.90 10.75
C ALA A 408 -28.21 5.37 10.92
N LYS A 409 -28.80 5.86 9.83
CA LYS A 409 -30.24 6.03 9.64
C LYS A 409 -30.68 4.97 8.65
N LEU A 410 -31.72 4.21 8.98
CA LEU A 410 -32.28 3.13 8.19
C LEU A 410 -33.73 3.46 7.87
N ALA A 411 -34.14 3.24 6.63
CA ALA A 411 -35.55 3.19 6.24
C ALA A 411 -35.81 1.87 5.51
N LEU A 412 -36.80 1.12 5.97
CA LEU A 412 -37.17 -0.20 5.48
C LEU A 412 -38.64 -0.20 5.09
N GLN A 413 -38.93 -0.67 3.89
CA GLN A 413 -40.25 -1.09 3.47
C GLN A 413 -40.26 -2.62 3.39
N LEU A 414 -41.06 -3.27 4.22
CA LEU A 414 -41.17 -4.73 4.33
C LEU A 414 -42.44 -5.20 3.62
N ALA A 415 -42.25 -5.93 2.53
CA ALA A 415 -43.26 -6.83 1.98
C ALA A 415 -43.30 -8.13 2.81
N PRO A 416 -44.28 -9.03 2.60
CA PRO A 416 -44.41 -10.24 3.41
C PRO A 416 -43.10 -11.00 3.54
N SER A 417 -42.54 -10.99 4.74
CA SER A 417 -41.22 -11.53 5.06
C SER A 417 -41.33 -12.49 6.22
N VAL A 418 -40.59 -13.59 6.20
CA VAL A 418 -40.59 -14.57 7.30
C VAL A 418 -39.30 -14.47 8.09
N TRP A 419 -39.38 -14.32 9.41
CA TRP A 419 -38.22 -14.36 10.28
C TRP A 419 -38.55 -15.15 11.54
N ARG A 420 -37.72 -16.12 11.92
CA ARG A 420 -37.97 -17.01 13.07
C ARG A 420 -39.36 -17.65 13.08
N GLY A 421 -39.92 -17.96 11.91
CA GLY A 421 -41.23 -18.59 11.77
C GLY A 421 -42.44 -17.64 11.93
N HIS A 422 -42.22 -16.33 11.96
CA HIS A 422 -43.30 -15.33 11.96
C HIS A 422 -43.27 -14.51 10.68
N THR A 423 -44.46 -14.15 10.18
CA THR A 423 -44.60 -13.27 9.02
C THR A 423 -44.65 -11.81 9.47
N PHE A 424 -43.84 -10.96 8.84
CA PHE A 424 -43.76 -9.53 9.10
C PHE A 424 -44.02 -8.76 7.81
N THR A 425 -44.82 -7.72 7.91
CA THR A 425 -45.04 -6.71 6.86
C THR A 425 -45.08 -5.32 7.49
N GLY A 426 -44.79 -4.30 6.69
CA GLY A 426 -44.94 -2.91 7.11
C GLY A 426 -43.73 -2.06 6.78
N HIS A 427 -43.38 -1.13 7.66
CA HIS A 427 -42.25 -0.23 7.45
C HIS A 427 -41.56 0.10 8.76
N ALA A 428 -40.29 0.49 8.67
CA ALA A 428 -39.51 0.98 9.80
C ALA A 428 -38.55 2.07 9.34
N ARG A 429 -38.54 3.21 10.03
CA ARG A 429 -37.49 4.22 9.99
C ARG A 429 -36.89 4.29 11.37
N LEU A 430 -35.57 4.27 11.45
CA LEU A 430 -34.87 4.35 12.72
C LEU A 430 -33.48 4.92 12.52
N ALA A 431 -33.00 5.66 13.50
CA ALA A 431 -31.62 6.09 13.62
C ALA A 431 -30.98 5.34 14.79
N LEU A 432 -29.75 4.90 14.59
CA LEU A 432 -28.98 4.18 15.60
C LEU A 432 -27.52 4.67 15.66
N ASP A 433 -26.98 4.58 16.87
CA ASP A 433 -25.55 4.60 17.16
C ASP A 433 -25.26 3.51 18.22
N PRO A 434 -24.01 3.34 18.71
CA PRO A 434 -23.70 2.29 19.68
C PRO A 434 -24.42 2.40 21.03
N GLN A 435 -24.98 3.56 21.38
CA GLN A 435 -25.57 3.85 22.69
C GLN A 435 -27.09 4.06 22.63
N ARG A 436 -27.64 4.42 21.47
CA ARG A 436 -29.01 4.91 21.36
C ARG A 436 -29.68 4.49 20.06
N LEU A 437 -30.97 4.20 20.17
CA LEU A 437 -31.94 4.15 19.07
C LEU A 437 -32.87 5.37 19.17
N TRP A 438 -33.11 6.09 18.07
CA TRP A 438 -34.02 7.24 18.02
C TRP A 438 -34.65 7.43 16.65
N ASP A 439 -35.54 8.42 16.52
CA ASP A 439 -36.34 8.66 15.30
C ASP A 439 -36.99 7.37 14.79
N VAL A 440 -37.52 6.58 15.73
CA VAL A 440 -38.14 5.29 15.45
C VAL A 440 -39.58 5.51 15.03
N ASP A 441 -39.87 5.24 13.78
CA ASP A 441 -41.20 5.19 13.19
C ASP A 441 -41.35 3.81 12.56
N ALA A 442 -42.03 2.90 13.26
CA ALA A 442 -42.18 1.52 12.81
C ALA A 442 -43.63 1.06 12.98
N ALA A 443 -44.24 0.64 11.87
CA ALA A 443 -45.50 -0.08 11.87
C ALA A 443 -45.22 -1.47 11.29
N LEU A 444 -45.17 -2.47 12.15
CA LEU A 444 -44.96 -3.87 11.78
C LEU A 444 -46.17 -4.68 12.17
N THR A 445 -46.78 -5.36 11.21
CA THR A 445 -47.85 -6.32 11.47
C THR A 445 -47.26 -7.71 11.51
N LEU A 446 -47.50 -8.40 12.63
CA LEU A 446 -47.13 -9.80 12.82
C LEU A 446 -48.31 -10.68 12.34
N GLY A 447 -48.10 -11.46 11.31
CA GLY A 447 -49.06 -12.48 10.87
C GLY A 447 -48.96 -13.74 11.73
N ALA A 448 -50.10 -14.33 12.06
CA ALA A 448 -50.16 -15.72 12.52
C ALA A 448 -49.94 -16.66 11.31
N ASN A 449 -49.31 -17.81 11.56
CA ASN A 449 -49.02 -18.82 10.54
C ASN A 449 -50.28 -19.46 9.97
#